data_AF-A0A167KYT6-F1
#
_entry.id   AF-A0A167KYT6-F1
#
_cell.length_a   1.000
_cell.length_b   1.000
_cell.length_c   1.000
_cell.angle_alpha   90.00
_cell.angle_beta   90.00
_cell.angle_gamma   90.00
#
_symmetry.space_group_name_H-M   'P 1'
#
loop_
_entity.id
_entity.type
_entity.pdbx_description
1 polymer ?
#
loop_
_entity_poly.entity_id
_entity_poly.type
_entity_poly.pdbx_seq_one_letter_code
_entity_poly.pdbx_strand_id
1 'polypeptide(L)'
;MSQPSTQVDGSSIEKSLTEWYKEHAPALSGPQLQQAVQLGMSQFRTLPIEKQREIAAIRNVPEPVHHHEPTLRQDPAIERWRDMRDHIHEGFRFTRYNTGPALFYAAVIPVAFFAVTYYTKDRWSWMGKERGESLLKRPPPSPSQ
;
A
#
# COMPACT_ATOMS: atom_id res chain seq x y z
N MET A 1 12.14 -17.61 26.29
CA MET A 1 11.57 -16.53 25.46
C MET A 1 10.62 -15.73 26.33
N SER A 2 11.13 -14.69 26.98
CA SER A 2 10.34 -13.84 27.89
C SER A 2 9.68 -12.74 27.06
N GLN A 3 8.35 -12.71 27.05
CA GLN A 3 7.62 -11.65 26.36
C GLN A 3 7.94 -10.29 27.02
N PRO A 4 8.20 -9.22 26.25
CA PRO A 4 8.38 -7.89 26.83
C PRO A 4 7.04 -7.43 27.43
N SER A 5 7.06 -7.16 28.73
CA SER A 5 5.91 -6.65 29.48
C SER A 5 5.47 -5.29 28.92
N THR A 6 4.41 -5.27 28.12
CA THR A 6 3.78 -4.06 27.58
C THR A 6 3.09 -3.31 28.73
N GLN A 7 3.67 -2.21 29.21
CA GLN A 7 3.10 -1.39 30.27
C GLN A 7 2.09 -0.40 29.67
N VAL A 8 0.84 -0.43 30.14
CA VAL A 8 -0.24 0.47 29.69
C VAL A 8 0.06 1.91 30.15
N ASP A 9 -0.02 2.90 29.25
CA ASP A 9 0.22 4.31 29.56
C ASP A 9 -0.91 4.88 30.44
N GLY A 10 -0.60 5.11 31.72
CA GLY A 10 -1.56 5.60 32.71
C GLY A 10 -2.07 7.02 32.45
N SER A 11 -1.33 7.84 31.71
CA SER A 11 -1.68 9.26 31.52
C SER A 11 -2.90 9.47 30.61
N SER A 12 -3.07 8.60 29.62
CA SER A 12 -4.23 8.60 28.72
C SER A 12 -5.51 8.19 29.46
N ILE A 13 -5.39 7.22 30.37
CA ILE A 13 -6.51 6.69 31.17
C ILE A 13 -7.00 7.74 32.17
N GLU A 14 -6.09 8.46 32.84
CA GLU A 14 -6.42 9.55 33.77
C GLU A 14 -7.28 10.64 33.11
N LYS A 15 -6.93 11.05 31.89
CA LYS A 15 -7.72 12.02 31.11
C LYS A 15 -9.11 11.49 30.80
N SER A 16 -9.21 10.23 30.38
CA SER A 16 -10.49 9.61 30.03
C SER A 16 -11.42 9.42 31.24
N LEU A 17 -10.87 9.14 32.43
CA LEU A 17 -11.64 9.04 33.67
C LEU A 17 -12.14 10.42 34.11
N THR A 18 -11.29 11.43 33.98
CA THR A 18 -11.65 12.81 34.31
C THR A 18 -12.82 13.30 33.45
N GLU A 19 -12.79 13.04 32.15
CA GLU A 19 -13.90 13.42 31.25
C GLU A 19 -15.17 12.63 31.56
N TRP A 20 -15.07 11.33 31.84
CA TRP A 20 -16.23 10.51 32.19
C TRP A 20 -16.91 10.97 33.50
N TYR A 21 -16.13 11.30 34.53
CA TYR A 21 -16.68 11.81 35.80
C TYR A 21 -17.31 13.19 35.65
N LYS A 22 -16.76 14.07 34.80
CA LYS A 22 -17.39 15.36 34.50
C LYS A 22 -18.75 15.18 33.80
N GLU A 23 -18.85 14.20 32.90
CA GLU A 23 -20.07 13.91 32.15
C GLU A 23 -21.14 13.24 33.01
N HIS A 24 -20.76 12.27 33.85
CA HIS A 24 -21.72 11.41 34.58
C HIS A 24 -21.92 11.82 36.04
N ALA A 25 -21.06 12.66 36.60
CA ALA A 25 -21.13 13.13 37.98
C ALA A 25 -20.78 14.63 38.10
N PRO A 26 -21.60 15.52 37.50
CA PRO A 26 -21.32 16.98 37.45
C PRO A 26 -21.36 17.65 38.83
N ALA A 27 -21.87 16.97 39.86
CA ALA A 27 -21.90 17.47 41.23
C ALA A 27 -20.53 17.41 41.94
N LEU A 28 -19.54 16.71 41.37
CA LEU A 28 -18.20 16.59 41.95
C LEU A 28 -17.38 17.86 41.70
N SER A 29 -16.92 18.48 42.78
CA SER A 29 -16.02 19.64 42.73
C SER A 29 -14.58 19.23 42.37
N GLY A 30 -13.76 20.18 41.91
CA GLY A 30 -12.36 19.96 41.51
C GLY A 30 -11.53 19.01 42.39
N PRO A 31 -11.47 19.19 43.73
CA PRO A 31 -10.71 18.30 44.59
C PRO A 31 -11.33 16.89 44.70
N GLN A 32 -12.66 16.79 44.66
CA GLN A 32 -13.36 15.49 44.71
C GLN A 32 -13.21 14.71 43.41
N LEU A 33 -13.19 15.40 42.26
CA LEU A 33 -12.89 14.80 40.96
C LEU A 33 -11.48 14.18 40.94
N GLN A 34 -10.48 14.90 41.46
CA GLN A 34 -9.12 14.38 41.55
C GLN A 34 -9.02 13.14 42.46
N GLN A 35 -9.76 13.13 43.56
CA GLN A 35 -9.82 11.99 44.47
C GLN A 35 -10.51 10.77 43.82
N ALA A 36 -11.61 10.99 43.09
CA ALA A 36 -12.32 9.94 42.36
C ALA A 36 -11.49 9.36 41.21
N VAL A 37 -10.74 10.22 40.49
CA VAL A 37 -9.81 9.80 39.44
C VAL A 37 -8.65 9.00 40.03
N GLN A 38 -8.07 9.43 41.16
CA GLN A 38 -7.03 8.67 41.86
C GLN A 38 -7.51 7.28 42.33
N LEU A 39 -8.75 7.20 42.85
CA LEU A 39 -9.36 5.93 43.24
C LEU A 39 -9.61 5.01 42.03
N GLY A 40 -10.08 5.56 40.92
CA GLY A 40 -10.24 4.79 39.67
C GLY A 40 -8.90 4.28 39.12
N MET A 41 -7.86 5.11 39.18
CA MET A 41 -6.51 4.73 38.75
C MET A 41 -5.87 3.67 39.65
N SER A 42 -6.06 3.74 40.97
CA SER A 42 -5.52 2.74 41.89
C SER A 42 -6.19 1.39 41.66
N GLN A 43 -7.51 1.36 41.45
CA GLN A 43 -8.25 0.15 41.08
C GLN A 43 -7.77 -0.40 39.75
N PHE A 44 -7.62 0.43 38.72
CA PHE A 44 -7.15 -0.01 37.40
C PHE A 44 -5.76 -0.67 37.48
N ARG A 45 -4.82 -0.07 38.22
CA ARG A 45 -3.45 -0.61 38.39
C ARG A 45 -3.42 -1.96 39.10
N THR A 46 -4.44 -2.32 39.88
CA THR A 46 -4.54 -3.63 40.54
C THR A 46 -5.11 -4.73 39.66
N LEU A 47 -5.68 -4.39 38.50
CA LEU A 47 -6.24 -5.39 37.58
C LEU A 47 -5.13 -6.20 36.88
N PRO A 48 -5.38 -7.48 36.55
CA PRO A 48 -4.48 -8.26 35.70
C PRO A 48 -4.26 -7.58 34.34
N ILE A 49 -3.05 -7.72 33.77
CA ILE A 49 -2.64 -7.05 32.52
C ILE A 49 -3.61 -7.31 31.36
N GLU A 50 -4.15 -8.52 31.24
CA GLU A 50 -5.11 -8.84 30.18
C GLU A 50 -6.42 -8.06 30.30
N LYS A 51 -6.88 -7.81 31.53
CA LYS A 51 -8.08 -6.99 31.78
C LYS A 51 -7.83 -5.51 31.56
N GLN A 52 -6.61 -5.03 31.85
CA GLN A 52 -6.21 -3.66 31.50
C GLN A 52 -6.23 -3.44 29.97
N ARG A 53 -5.77 -4.44 29.19
CA ARG A 53 -5.80 -4.42 27.72
C ARG A 53 -7.22 -4.46 27.15
N GLU A 54 -8.07 -5.31 27.70
CA GLU A 54 -9.48 -5.40 27.31
C GLU A 54 -10.20 -4.06 27.54
N ILE A 55 -9.98 -3.41 28.69
CA ILE A 55 -10.56 -2.10 29.01
C ILE A 55 -10.00 -0.99 28.10
N ALA A 56 -8.71 -1.03 27.79
CA ALA A 56 -8.09 -0.11 26.84
C ALA A 56 -8.60 -0.30 25.41
N ALA A 57 -8.97 -1.53 25.01
CA ALA A 57 -9.53 -1.85 23.69
C ALA A 57 -11.04 -1.53 23.57
N ILE A 58 -11.79 -1.56 24.68
CA ILE A 58 -13.24 -1.25 24.70
C ILE A 58 -13.52 0.26 24.53
N ARG A 59 -12.56 1.12 24.88
CA ARG A 59 -12.66 2.58 24.70
C ARG A 59 -11.72 2.99 23.57
N ASN A 60 -12.03 4.00 22.75
CA ASN A 60 -11.21 4.52 21.63
C ASN A 60 -9.84 5.08 22.08
N VAL A 61 -9.09 4.35 22.88
CA VAL A 61 -7.72 4.64 23.26
C VAL A 61 -6.87 4.21 22.06
N PRO A 62 -6.16 5.13 21.39
CA PRO A 62 -5.31 4.76 20.27
C PRO A 62 -4.32 3.69 20.75
N GLU A 63 -4.25 2.57 20.05
CA GLU A 63 -3.30 1.50 20.38
C GLU A 63 -1.88 2.09 20.43
N PRO A 64 -1.02 1.59 21.35
CA PRO A 64 0.35 2.06 21.43
C PRO A 64 1.04 1.81 20.09
N VAL A 65 1.44 2.88 19.40
CA VAL A 65 2.16 2.81 18.14
C VAL A 65 3.49 2.10 18.41
N HIS A 66 3.63 0.87 17.91
CA HIS A 66 4.89 0.16 17.97
C HIS A 66 5.92 0.93 17.14
N HIS A 67 6.84 1.62 17.80
CA HIS A 67 8.01 2.18 17.15
C HIS A 67 8.93 1.03 16.75
N HIS A 68 8.66 0.44 15.59
CA HIS A 68 9.59 -0.49 14.97
C HIS A 68 10.83 0.33 14.61
N GLU A 69 11.96 0.08 15.28
CA GLU A 69 13.22 0.60 14.78
C GLU A 69 13.38 0.10 13.34
N PRO A 70 13.63 1.00 12.37
CA PRO A 70 13.72 0.58 10.98
C PRO A 70 14.88 -0.41 10.87
N THR A 71 14.58 -1.62 10.40
CA THR A 71 15.57 -2.68 10.21
C THR A 71 16.68 -2.31 9.23
N LEU A 72 16.45 -1.28 8.41
CA LEU A 72 17.40 -0.72 7.47
C LEU A 72 17.64 0.75 7.78
N ARG A 73 18.90 1.17 7.77
CA ARG A 73 19.26 2.59 7.83
C ARG A 73 18.72 3.30 6.60
N GLN A 74 17.89 4.32 6.82
CA GLN A 74 17.34 5.15 5.76
C GLN A 74 18.40 6.12 5.23
N ASP A 75 18.65 6.07 3.93
CA ASP A 75 19.52 7.02 3.23
C ASP A 75 18.63 8.10 2.59
N PRO A 76 18.79 9.38 2.98
CA PRO A 76 17.97 10.46 2.44
C PRO A 76 18.10 10.63 0.91
N ALA A 77 19.22 10.21 0.31
CA ALA A 77 19.37 10.27 -1.15
C ALA A 77 18.48 9.25 -1.86
N ILE A 78 18.38 8.04 -1.31
CA ILE A 78 17.55 6.96 -1.88
C ILE A 78 16.06 7.30 -1.73
N GLU A 79 15.66 7.84 -0.58
CA GLU A 79 14.27 8.24 -0.34
C GLU A 79 13.84 9.36 -1.30
N ARG A 80 14.67 10.38 -1.50
CA ARG A 80 14.37 11.45 -2.47
C ARG A 80 14.29 10.94 -3.90
N TRP A 81 15.17 10.02 -4.29
CA TRP A 81 15.12 9.42 -5.63
C TRP A 81 13.83 8.61 -5.83
N ARG A 82 13.46 7.82 -4.81
CA ARG A 82 12.19 7.08 -4.80
C ARG A 82 11.01 8.03 -4.93
N ASP A 83 10.95 9.06 -4.10
CA ASP A 83 9.87 10.06 -4.10
C ASP A 83 9.79 10.76 -5.46
N MET A 84 10.91 11.20 -6.02
CA MET A 84 10.96 11.82 -7.34
C MET A 84 10.40 10.90 -8.43
N ARG A 85 10.78 9.62 -8.43
CA ARG A 85 10.34 8.65 -9.43
C ARG A 85 8.85 8.34 -9.28
N ASP A 86 8.37 8.19 -8.05
CA ASP A 86 6.98 7.86 -7.78
C ASP A 86 6.06 9.05 -8.16
N HIS A 87 6.51 10.30 -7.99
CA HIS A 87 5.76 11.53 -8.34
C HIS A 87 6.15 12.13 -9.71
N ILE A 88 6.93 11.42 -10.54
CA ILE A 88 7.43 11.96 -11.82
C ILE A 88 6.30 12.34 -12.78
N HIS A 89 5.16 11.67 -12.66
CA HIS A 89 3.98 11.85 -13.51
C HIS A 89 3.31 13.21 -13.29
N GLU A 90 3.44 13.79 -12.09
CA GLU A 90 2.87 15.10 -11.76
C GLU A 90 3.55 16.23 -12.54
N GLY A 91 4.85 16.10 -12.79
CA GLY A 91 5.64 17.05 -13.57
C GLY A 91 5.59 16.81 -15.09
N PHE A 92 4.91 15.76 -15.55
CA PHE A 92 4.92 15.41 -16.96
C PHE A 92 4.18 16.44 -17.81
N ARG A 93 4.82 16.88 -18.90
CA ARG A 93 4.25 17.83 -19.87
C ARG A 93 4.51 17.34 -21.28
N PHE A 94 3.50 17.47 -22.14
CA PHE A 94 3.62 17.23 -23.58
C PHE A 94 4.39 18.37 -24.23
N THR A 95 5.70 18.21 -24.31
CA THR A 95 6.62 19.11 -25.03
C THR A 95 6.91 18.54 -26.42
N ARG A 96 7.37 19.39 -27.35
CA ARG A 96 7.75 18.92 -28.70
C ARG A 96 8.79 17.78 -28.67
N TYR A 97 9.66 17.77 -27.67
CA TYR A 97 10.67 16.73 -27.47
C TYR A 97 10.08 15.42 -26.93
N ASN A 98 9.13 15.48 -26.00
CA ASN A 98 8.57 14.29 -25.34
C ASN A 98 7.40 13.66 -26.12
N THR A 99 6.60 14.48 -26.81
CA THR A 99 5.37 14.01 -27.48
C THR A 99 5.67 13.07 -28.64
N GLY A 100 6.73 13.32 -29.41
CA GLY A 100 7.11 12.47 -30.55
C GLY A 100 7.42 11.03 -30.12
N PRO A 101 8.40 10.82 -29.22
CA PRO A 101 8.69 9.50 -28.67
C PRO A 101 7.48 8.86 -27.99
N ALA A 102 6.72 9.61 -27.19
CA ALA A 102 5.54 9.07 -26.50
C ALA A 102 4.52 8.48 -27.50
N LEU A 103 4.18 9.23 -28.56
CA LEU A 103 3.26 8.74 -29.59
C LEU A 103 3.84 7.59 -30.42
N PHE A 104 5.14 7.62 -30.69
CA PHE A 104 5.80 6.55 -31.43
C PHE A 104 5.72 5.21 -30.68
N TYR A 105 6.08 5.19 -29.39
CA TYR A 105 6.03 3.97 -28.59
C TYR A 105 4.60 3.55 -28.22
N ALA A 106 3.70 4.50 -27.94
CA ALA A 106 2.35 4.18 -27.52
C ALA A 106 1.40 3.80 -28.66
N ALA A 107 1.60 4.36 -29.87
CA ALA A 107 0.69 4.14 -31.00
C ALA A 107 1.37 3.49 -32.20
N VAL A 108 2.49 4.04 -32.67
CA VAL A 108 3.11 3.58 -33.93
C VAL A 108 3.58 2.13 -33.80
N ILE A 109 4.29 1.78 -32.73
CA ILE A 109 4.79 0.42 -32.55
C ILE A 109 3.66 -0.60 -32.41
N PRO A 110 2.65 -0.43 -31.53
CA PRO A 110 1.55 -1.40 -31.43
C PRO A 110 0.74 -1.54 -32.72
N VAL A 111 0.47 -0.42 -33.42
CA VAL A 111 -0.28 -0.46 -34.68
C VAL A 111 0.52 -1.15 -35.78
N ALA A 112 1.81 -0.85 -35.91
CA ALA A 112 2.67 -1.52 -36.88
C ALA A 112 2.77 -3.02 -36.59
N PHE A 113 2.95 -3.40 -35.32
CA PHE A 113 3.00 -4.80 -34.90
C PHE A 113 1.68 -5.52 -35.19
N PHE A 114 0.55 -4.90 -34.86
CA PHE A 114 -0.77 -5.42 -35.18
C PHE A 114 -0.98 -5.58 -36.69
N ALA A 115 -0.60 -4.59 -37.50
CA ALA A 115 -0.73 -4.66 -38.95
C ALA A 115 0.09 -5.82 -39.55
N VAL A 116 1.34 -5.98 -39.12
CA VAL A 116 2.23 -7.07 -39.58
C VAL A 116 1.66 -8.43 -39.19
N THR A 117 1.23 -8.59 -37.94
CA THR A 117 0.65 -9.84 -37.44
C THR A 117 -0.65 -10.16 -38.16
N TYR A 118 -1.54 -9.18 -38.34
CA TYR A 118 -2.79 -9.34 -39.07
C TYR A 118 -2.56 -9.72 -40.54
N TYR A 119 -1.61 -9.09 -41.21
CA TYR A 119 -1.26 -9.41 -42.61
C TYR A 119 -0.64 -10.81 -42.76
N THR A 120 0.13 -11.24 -41.77
CA THR A 120 0.82 -12.55 -41.77
C THR A 120 -0.09 -13.68 -41.30
N LYS A 121 -1.16 -13.34 -40.57
CA LYS A 121 -2.17 -14.29 -40.09
C LYS A 121 -2.73 -15.10 -41.25
N ASP A 122 -2.75 -16.42 -41.09
CA ASP A 122 -3.24 -17.38 -42.09
C ASP A 122 -2.51 -17.40 -43.44
N ARG A 123 -1.40 -16.67 -43.60
CA ARG A 123 -0.67 -16.69 -44.87
C ARG A 123 0.23 -17.90 -45.03
N TRP A 124 0.71 -18.45 -43.91
CA TRP A 124 1.72 -19.52 -43.88
C TRP A 124 1.17 -20.79 -43.22
N SER A 125 1.49 -21.94 -43.79
CA SER A 125 1.14 -23.26 -43.27
C SER A 125 2.37 -24.16 -43.32
N TRP A 126 2.95 -24.44 -42.16
CA TRP A 126 4.20 -25.20 -42.01
C TRP A 126 3.96 -26.69 -41.71
N MET A 127 2.72 -27.07 -41.36
CA MET A 127 2.40 -28.45 -41.01
C MET A 127 2.54 -29.37 -42.22
N GLY A 128 3.43 -30.37 -42.11
CA GLY A 128 3.55 -31.47 -43.06
C GLY A 128 4.12 -31.10 -44.44
N LYS A 129 4.82 -29.96 -44.58
CA LYS A 129 5.40 -29.51 -45.86
C LYS A 129 6.76 -30.13 -46.14
N GLU A 130 6.96 -30.62 -47.36
CA GLU A 130 8.22 -31.24 -47.81
C GLU A 130 9.18 -30.22 -48.47
N ARG A 131 10.43 -30.66 -48.73
CA ARG A 131 11.46 -29.81 -49.36
C ARG A 131 11.03 -29.48 -50.80
N GLY A 132 10.94 -28.19 -51.10
CA GLY A 132 10.56 -27.67 -52.41
C GLY A 132 9.07 -27.32 -52.53
N GLU A 133 8.26 -27.67 -51.52
CA GLU A 133 6.85 -27.28 -51.48
C GLU A 133 6.66 -25.84 -50.98
N SER A 134 5.62 -25.19 -51.48
CA SER A 134 5.26 -23.84 -51.02
C SER A 134 4.70 -23.86 -49.59
N LEU A 135 5.23 -22.97 -48.76
CA LEU A 135 4.82 -22.72 -47.38
C LEU A 135 3.59 -21.80 -47.27
N LEU A 136 3.16 -21.20 -48.39
CA LEU A 136 1.96 -20.39 -48.41
C LEU A 136 0.74 -21.29 -48.23
N LYS A 137 -0.22 -20.84 -47.41
CA LYS A 137 -1.50 -21.54 -47.23
C LYS A 137 -2.27 -21.69 -48.55
N ARG A 138 -2.07 -20.74 -49.48
CA ARG A 138 -2.56 -20.79 -50.87
C ARG A 138 -1.36 -20.78 -51.81
N PRO A 139 -0.90 -21.95 -52.27
CA PRO A 139 0.25 -22.03 -53.18
C PRO A 139 -0.11 -21.50 -54.57
N PRO A 140 0.81 -20.82 -55.28
CA PRO A 140 0.63 -20.51 -56.69
C PRO A 140 0.61 -21.80 -57.53
N PRO A 141 0.00 -21.80 -58.73
CA PRO A 141 -0.05 -22.97 -59.59
C PRO A 141 1.37 -23.47 -59.86
N SER A 142 1.61 -24.76 -59.62
CA SER A 142 2.92 -25.39 -59.83
C SER A 142 3.33 -25.23 -61.29
N PRO A 143 4.56 -24.78 -61.60
CA PRO A 143 5.07 -24.87 -62.96
C PRO A 143 5.07 -26.36 -63.34
N SER A 144 4.31 -26.70 -64.38
CA SER A 144 4.26 -28.03 -64.97
C SER A 144 5.69 -28.45 -65.36
N GLN A 145 6.26 -29.40 -64.61
CA GLN A 145 7.46 -30.13 -65.01
C GLN A 145 7.05 -31.34 -65.86
#